data_AF-A0A959VYI1-F1
#
_entry.id   AF-A0A959VYI1-F1
#
_cell.length_a   1.000
_cell.length_b   1.000
_cell.length_c   1.000
_cell.angle_alpha   90.00
_cell.angle_beta   90.00
_cell.angle_gamma   90.00
#
_symmetry.space_group_name_H-M   'P 1'
#
loop_
_entity.id
_entity.type
_entity.pdbx_description
1 polymer ?
#
loop_
_entity_poly.entity_id
_entity_poly.type
_entity_poly.pdbx_seq_one_letter_code
_entity_poly.pdbx_strand_id
1 'polypeptide(L)'
;AKQGEYGAALFTPGGFFALPGFPLEDVRDPTGAGDSFAGGFLGYLDGEAGDIDAGALRTAMGYGTVLASFNVEEFGTERVGRLTRDEIESRLVALRSMTDFTAPGA
;
A
#
# COMPACT_ATOMS: atom_id res chain seq x y z
N ALA A 1 -0.26 -10.03 -5.97
CA ALA A 1 -1.68 -10.39 -5.88
C ALA A 1 -2.35 -9.52 -4.83
N LYS A 2 -3.27 -8.63 -5.25
CA LYS A 2 -4.11 -7.88 -4.31
C LYS A 2 -5.29 -8.74 -3.89
N GLN A 3 -5.57 -8.79 -2.60
CA GLN A 3 -6.57 -9.66 -1.98
C GLN A 3 -7.70 -8.82 -1.35
N GLY A 4 -8.14 -7.77 -2.05
CA GLY A 4 -9.18 -6.86 -1.54
C GLY A 4 -8.79 -6.22 -0.20
N GLU A 5 -9.67 -6.39 0.79
CA GLU A 5 -9.53 -5.91 2.18
C GLU A 5 -8.50 -6.72 3.00
N TYR A 6 -8.16 -7.93 2.57
CA TYR A 6 -7.18 -8.79 3.28
C TYR A 6 -5.73 -8.39 3.04
N GLY A 7 -5.48 -7.45 2.11
CA GLY A 7 -4.14 -6.92 1.83
C GLY A 7 -3.59 -7.32 0.47
N ALA A 8 -2.28 -7.54 0.42
CA ALA A 8 -1.58 -7.88 -0.81
C ALA A 8 -0.37 -8.79 -0.54
N ALA A 9 -0.10 -9.68 -1.49
CA ALA A 9 1.05 -10.56 -1.49
C ALA A 9 1.90 -10.34 -2.75
N LEU A 10 3.21 -10.24 -2.56
CA LEU A 10 4.23 -10.16 -3.60
C LEU A 10 4.94 -11.52 -3.70
N PHE A 11 4.94 -12.08 -4.91
CA PHE A 11 5.63 -13.32 -5.25
C PHE A 11 6.74 -12.98 -6.23
N THR A 12 7.99 -13.29 -5.86
CA THR A 12 9.16 -13.10 -6.72
C THR A 12 9.98 -14.38 -6.74
N PRO A 13 10.89 -14.57 -7.72
CA PRO A 13 11.86 -15.66 -7.66
C PRO A 13 12.70 -15.64 -6.37
N GLY A 14 12.93 -14.46 -5.79
CA GLY A 14 13.69 -14.26 -4.55
C GLY A 14 12.88 -14.49 -3.26
N GLY A 15 11.58 -14.83 -3.35
CA GLY A 15 10.76 -15.18 -2.21
C GLY A 15 9.39 -14.49 -2.18
N PHE A 16 8.79 -14.55 -0.99
CA PHE A 16 7.43 -14.09 -0.69
C PHE A 16 7.44 -12.91 0.29
N PHE A 17 6.56 -11.95 0.07
CA PHE A 17 6.30 -10.85 0.98
C PHE A 17 4.80 -10.56 1.02
N ALA A 18 4.25 -10.20 2.17
CA ALA A 18 2.85 -9.85 2.30
C ALA A 18 2.68 -8.63 3.20
N LEU A 19 1.69 -7.81 2.85
CA LEU A 19 1.19 -6.73 3.69
C LEU A 19 -0.29 -6.97 3.96
N PRO A 20 -0.76 -6.76 5.20
CA PRO A 20 -2.18 -6.75 5.48
C PRO A 20 -2.84 -5.55 4.79
N GLY A 21 -4.17 -5.60 4.66
CA GLY A 21 -4.94 -4.39 4.37
C GLY A 21 -4.79 -3.39 5.52
N PHE A 22 -4.88 -2.09 5.22
CA PHE A 22 -4.93 -1.08 6.27
C PHE A 22 -6.32 -1.08 6.93
N PRO A 23 -6.43 -1.30 8.26
CA PRO A 23 -7.71 -1.29 8.95
C PRO A 23 -8.36 0.08 8.88
N LEU A 24 -9.62 0.11 8.48
CA LEU A 24 -10.45 1.32 8.43
C LEU A 24 -11.73 1.03 9.19
N GLU A 25 -12.16 1.97 10.02
CA GLU A 25 -13.44 1.88 10.73
C GLU A 25 -14.63 1.97 9.78
N ASP A 26 -14.45 2.69 8.67
CA ASP A 26 -15.51 3.01 7.72
C ASP A 26 -15.00 2.89 6.28
N VAL A 27 -15.65 2.02 5.52
CA VAL A 27 -15.39 1.77 4.09
C VAL A 27 -16.64 2.18 3.33
N ARG A 28 -16.53 3.23 2.50
CA ARG A 28 -17.66 3.85 1.82
C ARG A 28 -17.86 3.33 0.40
N ASP A 29 -16.80 3.25 -0.40
CA ASP A 29 -16.85 2.79 -1.80
C ASP A 29 -15.60 1.98 -2.16
N PRO A 30 -15.69 0.65 -2.36
CA PRO A 30 -14.54 -0.16 -2.75
C PRO A 30 -14.11 0.05 -4.20
N THR A 31 -14.90 0.75 -5.01
CA THR A 31 -14.63 0.98 -6.43
C THR A 31 -13.34 1.77 -6.61
N GLY A 32 -12.46 1.32 -7.49
CA GLY A 32 -11.17 1.97 -7.76
C GLY A 32 -10.02 1.57 -6.83
N ALA A 33 -10.27 0.85 -5.73
CA ALA A 33 -9.20 0.47 -4.79
C ALA A 33 -8.06 -0.36 -5.44
N GLY A 34 -8.39 -1.15 -6.47
CA GLY A 34 -7.40 -1.87 -7.27
C GLY A 34 -6.54 -0.96 -8.14
N ASP A 35 -7.17 0.00 -8.80
CA ASP A 35 -6.47 0.97 -9.66
C ASP A 35 -5.64 1.96 -8.83
N SER A 36 -6.14 2.42 -7.68
CA SER A 36 -5.36 3.23 -6.73
C SER A 36 -4.16 2.47 -6.18
N PHE A 37 -4.32 1.17 -5.91
CA PHE A 37 -3.20 0.31 -5.54
C PHE A 37 -2.15 0.25 -6.65
N ALA A 38 -2.58 -0.04 -7.88
CA ALA A 38 -1.67 -0.13 -9.02
C ALA A 38 -0.98 1.21 -9.29
N GLY A 39 -1.71 2.33 -9.18
CA GLY A 39 -1.17 3.69 -9.34
C GLY A 39 -0.14 4.03 -8.28
N GLY A 40 -0.39 3.71 -7.01
CA GLY A 40 0.60 3.93 -5.94
C GLY A 40 1.84 3.04 -6.08
N PHE A 41 1.64 1.79 -6.50
CA PHE A 41 2.72 0.84 -6.75
C PHE A 41 3.62 1.31 -7.90
N LEU A 42 3.04 1.56 -9.06
CA LEU A 42 3.78 1.97 -10.26
C LEU A 42 4.35 3.39 -10.11
N GLY A 43 3.61 4.31 -9.48
CA GLY A 43 4.05 5.67 -9.25
C GLY A 43 5.25 5.78 -8.31
N TYR A 44 5.37 4.89 -7.32
CA TYR A 44 6.58 4.79 -6.52
C TYR A 44 7.76 4.32 -7.37
N LEU A 45 7.59 3.22 -8.12
CA LEU A 45 8.66 2.63 -8.94
C LEU A 45 9.15 3.56 -10.05
N ASP A 46 8.27 4.37 -10.65
CA ASP A 46 8.63 5.36 -11.67
C ASP A 46 9.57 6.45 -11.12
N GLY A 47 9.45 6.76 -9.83
CA GLY A 47 10.30 7.74 -9.14
C GLY A 47 11.65 7.19 -8.65
N GLU A 48 11.85 5.87 -8.68
CA GLU A 48 13.09 5.24 -8.21
C GLU A 48 14.21 5.39 -9.26
N ALA A 49 15.38 5.86 -8.83
CA ALA A 49 16.55 5.96 -9.68
C ALA A 49 17.37 4.65 -9.60
N GLY A 50 17.25 3.79 -10.61
CA GLY A 50 18.10 2.59 -10.74
C GLY A 50 17.30 1.30 -10.93
N ASP A 51 17.93 0.17 -10.57
CA ASP A 51 17.33 -1.14 -10.73
C ASP A 51 16.22 -1.38 -9.69
N ILE A 52 15.11 -1.96 -10.15
CA ILE A 52 14.00 -2.35 -9.27
C ILE A 52 14.39 -3.63 -8.53
N ASP A 53 14.80 -3.48 -7.27
CA ASP A 53 15.14 -4.59 -6.40
C ASP A 53 13.96 -5.05 -5.52
N ALA A 54 14.21 -6.08 -4.69
CA ALA A 54 13.18 -6.60 -3.78
C ALA A 54 12.76 -5.59 -2.72
N GLY A 55 13.63 -4.66 -2.30
CA GLY A 55 13.32 -3.59 -1.36
C GLY A 55 12.36 -2.58 -2.00
N ALA A 56 12.67 -2.12 -3.21
CA ALA A 56 11.84 -1.22 -3.99
C ALA A 56 10.43 -1.79 -4.22
N LEU A 57 10.33 -3.07 -4.60
CA LEU A 57 9.03 -3.73 -4.79
C LEU A 57 8.20 -3.82 -3.50
N ARG A 58 8.83 -4.05 -2.35
CA ARG A 58 8.15 -4.09 -1.05
C ARG A 58 7.64 -2.71 -0.65
N THR A 59 8.45 -1.66 -0.86
CA THR A 59 8.06 -0.27 -0.61
C THR A 59 6.93 0.17 -1.55
N ALA A 60 7.03 -0.16 -2.85
CA ALA A 60 5.97 0.06 -3.83
C ALA A 60 4.63 -0.56 -3.39
N MET A 61 4.67 -1.80 -2.86
CA MET A 61 3.49 -2.47 -2.32
C MET A 61 2.89 -1.74 -1.11
N GLY A 62 3.73 -1.11 -0.28
CA GLY A 62 3.31 -0.22 0.80
C GLY A 62 2.54 0.99 0.27
N TYR A 63 3.12 1.73 -0.69
CA TYR A 63 2.46 2.89 -1.31
C TYR A 63 1.13 2.52 -1.99
N GLY A 64 1.09 1.41 -2.73
CA GLY A 64 -0.16 0.91 -3.32
C GLY A 64 -1.22 0.59 -2.25
N THR A 65 -0.82 -0.06 -1.15
CA THR A 65 -1.74 -0.37 -0.04
C THR A 65 -2.29 0.90 0.61
N VAL A 66 -1.44 1.89 0.82
CA VAL A 66 -1.82 3.20 1.37
C VAL A 66 -2.81 3.93 0.46
N LEU A 67 -2.52 4.06 -0.83
CA LEU A 67 -3.42 4.78 -1.75
C LEU A 67 -4.78 4.08 -1.89
N ALA A 68 -4.78 2.74 -1.91
CA ALA A 68 -6.03 1.98 -1.90
C ALA A 68 -6.83 2.20 -0.61
N SER A 69 -6.17 2.32 0.55
CA SER A 69 -6.85 2.60 1.83
C SER A 69 -7.53 3.96 1.83
N PHE A 70 -6.94 4.99 1.21
CA PHE A 70 -7.60 6.28 1.07
C PHE A 70 -8.75 6.21 0.07
N ASN A 71 -8.57 5.58 -1.09
CA ASN A 71 -9.61 5.54 -2.12
C ASN A 71 -10.97 5.07 -1.57
N VAL A 72 -10.98 4.10 -0.66
CA VAL A 72 -12.24 3.52 -0.16
C VAL A 72 -12.97 4.35 0.90
N GLU A 73 -12.39 5.46 1.37
CA GLU A 73 -12.99 6.32 2.41
C GLU A 73 -14.11 7.21 1.87
N GLU A 74 -14.17 7.51 0.57
CA GLU A 74 -15.20 8.36 -0.07
C GLU A 74 -15.60 7.81 -1.45
N PHE A 75 -16.61 8.40 -2.07
CA PHE A 75 -17.15 7.90 -3.34
C PHE A 75 -16.21 8.18 -4.52
N GLY A 76 -16.01 7.19 -5.38
CA GLY A 76 -15.16 7.34 -6.57
C GLY A 76 -13.75 7.82 -6.24
N THR A 77 -13.32 8.92 -6.86
CA THR A 77 -11.96 9.47 -6.68
C THR A 77 -11.90 10.68 -5.75
N GLU A 78 -13.00 11.03 -5.07
CA GLU A 78 -13.10 12.24 -4.23
C GLU A 78 -11.99 12.29 -3.18
N ARG A 79 -11.78 11.17 -2.47
CA ARG A 79 -10.75 11.10 -1.42
C ARG A 79 -9.33 11.25 -1.96
N VAL A 80 -9.06 10.64 -3.12
CA VAL A 80 -7.74 10.64 -3.76
C VAL A 80 -7.43 12.02 -4.35
N GLY A 81 -8.44 12.71 -4.91
CA GLY A 81 -8.28 14.03 -5.53
C GLY A 81 -7.81 15.14 -4.58
N ARG A 82 -8.02 14.96 -3.27
CA ARG A 82 -7.61 15.89 -2.21
C ARG A 82 -6.45 15.37 -1.35
N LEU A 83 -5.86 14.23 -1.71
CA LEU A 83 -4.84 13.55 -0.93
C LEU A 83 -3.50 14.30 -0.97
N THR A 84 -2.89 14.51 0.19
CA THR A 84 -1.58 15.15 0.32
C THR A 84 -0.46 14.13 0.49
N ARG A 85 0.77 14.52 0.17
CA ARG A 85 1.95 13.69 0.41
C ARG A 85 2.13 13.38 1.89
N ASP A 86 1.93 14.35 2.77
CA ASP A 86 2.09 14.16 4.22
C ASP A 86 1.11 13.11 4.78
N GLU A 87 -0.13 13.07 4.27
CA GLU A 87 -1.10 12.03 4.61
C GLU A 87 -0.66 10.64 4.14
N ILE A 88 -0.13 10.54 2.93
CA ILE A 88 0.40 9.29 2.37
C ILE A 88 1.55 8.77 3.25
N GLU A 89 2.55 9.62 3.53
CA GLU A 89 3.71 9.23 4.32
C GLU A 89 3.31 8.85 5.76
N SER A 90 2.38 9.60 6.36
CA SER A 90 1.86 9.28 7.70
C SER A 90 1.15 7.93 7.74
N ARG A 91 0.31 7.62 6.73
CA ARG A 91 -0.37 6.33 6.60
C ARG A 91 0.63 5.20 6.33
N LEU A 92 1.70 5.45 5.58
CA LEU A 92 2.74 4.46 5.30
C LEU A 92 3.52 4.10 6.57
N VAL A 93 3.87 5.10 7.39
CA VAL A 93 4.49 4.87 8.71
C VAL A 93 3.56 4.06 9.62
N ALA A 94 2.26 4.37 9.62
CA ALA A 94 1.27 3.62 10.39
C ALA A 94 1.17 2.16 9.89
N LEU A 95 1.08 1.95 8.57
CA LEU A 95 1.06 0.61 7.97
C LEU A 95 2.30 -0.20 8.34
N ARG A 96 3.50 0.41 8.25
CA ARG A 96 4.75 -0.24 8.65
C ARG A 96 4.70 -0.65 10.13
N SER A 97 4.30 0.25 11.00
CA SER A 97 4.21 0.02 12.45
C SER A 97 3.27 -1.13 12.83
N MET A 98 2.22 -1.38 12.04
CA MET A 98 1.32 -2.53 12.25
C MET A 98 1.98 -3.89 11.97
N THR A 99 3.05 -3.90 11.17
CA THR A 99 3.73 -5.13 10.72
C THR A 99 5.08 -5.36 11.39
N ASP A 100 5.56 -4.37 12.13
CA ASP A 100 6.82 -4.42 12.84
C ASP A 100 6.64 -5.11 14.20
N PHE A 101 7.15 -6.34 14.32
CA PHE A 101 7.17 -7.08 15.57
C PHE A 101 8.53 -7.71 15.77
N THR A 102 9.00 -7.73 17.03
CA THR A 102 10.24 -8.40 17.39
C THR A 102 9.91 -9.80 17.90
N ALA A 103 10.47 -10.82 17.26
CA ALA A 103 10.46 -12.17 17.81
C ALA A 103 11.53 -12.26 18.93
N PRO A 104 11.23 -12.85 20.09
CA PRO A 104 12.24 -13.09 21.11
C PRO A 104 13.38 -13.95 20.54
N GLY A 105 14.63 -13.48 20.65
CA GLY A 105 15.82 -14.23 20.26
C GLY A 105 16.30 -14.08 18.80
N ALA A 106 15.79 -13.08 18.07
CA ALA A 106 16.30 -12.66 16.75
C ALA A 106 17.27 -11.47 16.87
#